data_AF-A0A429JQY9-F1
#
_entry.id   AF-A0A429JQY9-F1
#
_cell.length_a   1.000
_cell.length_b   1.000
_cell.length_c   1.000
_cell.angle_alpha   90.00
_cell.angle_beta   90.00
_cell.angle_gamma   90.00
#
_symmetry.space_group_name_H-M   'P 1'
#
loop_
_entity.id
_entity.type
_entity.pdbx_description
1 polymer ?
#
loop_
_entity_poly.entity_id
_entity_poly.type
_entity_poly.pdbx_seq_one_letter_code
_entity_poly.pdbx_strand_id
1 'polypeptide(L)'
;MLMAHPAVLRDLVERYETARAHHAEQGTDASRRRLEDVTYTLCVSTGTRRPEDALAVARQQLATAPRAADTVRRVKNAAPVAGTEVQLTA
;
A
#
# COMPACT_ATOMS: atom_id res chain seq x y z
N MET A 1 -9.37 -18.40 -9.71
CA MET A 1 -8.78 -17.04 -9.62
C MET A 1 -9.07 -16.49 -8.24
N LEU A 2 -8.04 -16.29 -7.41
CA LEU A 2 -8.20 -15.69 -6.08
C LEU A 2 -8.47 -14.19 -6.27
N MET A 3 -9.72 -13.77 -6.09
CA MET A 3 -10.03 -12.33 -6.06
C MET A 3 -9.64 -11.80 -4.69
N ALA A 4 -8.71 -10.85 -4.64
CA ALA A 4 -8.39 -10.16 -3.41
C ALA A 4 -9.66 -9.49 -2.86
N HIS A 5 -9.88 -9.57 -1.56
CA HIS A 5 -11.04 -8.93 -0.94
C HIS A 5 -10.99 -7.41 -1.19
N PRO A 6 -12.09 -6.75 -1.60
CA PRO A 6 -12.06 -5.34 -2.04
C PRO A 6 -11.47 -4.36 -1.01
N ALA A 7 -11.66 -4.62 0.29
CA ALA A 7 -11.04 -3.78 1.33
C ALA A 7 -9.51 -3.88 1.35
N VAL A 8 -8.96 -5.10 1.12
CA VAL A 8 -7.52 -5.32 1.03
C VAL A 8 -6.96 -4.66 -0.22
N LEU A 9 -7.67 -4.79 -1.35
CA LEU A 9 -7.23 -4.20 -2.61
C LEU A 9 -7.19 -2.67 -2.56
N ARG A 10 -8.16 -2.03 -1.88
CA ARG A 10 -8.16 -0.57 -1.65
C ARG A 10 -6.95 -0.13 -0.84
N ASP A 11 -6.68 -0.83 0.26
CA ASP A 11 -5.54 -0.54 1.14
C ASP A 11 -4.19 -0.76 0.42
N LEU A 12 -4.08 -1.77 -0.45
CA LEU A 12 -2.89 -1.97 -1.28
C LEU A 12 -2.66 -0.84 -2.28
N VAL A 13 -3.72 -0.33 -2.91
CA VAL A 13 -3.62 0.82 -3.84
C VAL A 13 -3.16 2.08 -3.07
N GLU A 14 -3.73 2.36 -1.91
CA GLU A 14 -3.33 3.50 -1.08
C GLU A 14 -1.86 3.40 -0.62
N ARG A 15 -1.43 2.21 -0.19
CA ARG A 15 -0.03 1.94 0.17
C ARG A 15 0.91 2.11 -1.02
N TYR A 16 0.50 1.72 -2.23
CA TYR A 16 1.31 1.90 -3.44
C TYR A 16 1.52 3.39 -3.74
N GLU A 17 0.46 4.19 -3.77
CA GLU A 17 0.55 5.62 -4.09
C GLU A 17 1.38 6.36 -3.04
N THR A 18 1.22 6.01 -1.75
CA THR A 18 2.03 6.56 -0.65
C THR A 18 3.51 6.18 -0.78
N ALA A 19 3.81 4.92 -1.06
CA ALA A 19 5.19 4.47 -1.26
C ALA A 19 5.84 5.13 -2.49
N ARG A 20 5.06 5.34 -3.56
CA ARG A 20 5.51 6.01 -4.78
C ARG A 20 5.84 7.47 -4.51
N ALA A 21 4.99 8.19 -3.79
CA ALA A 21 5.24 9.57 -3.39
C ALA A 21 6.52 9.66 -2.53
N HIS A 22 6.64 8.82 -1.49
CA HIS A 22 7.84 8.79 -0.65
C HIS A 22 9.11 8.43 -1.40
N HIS A 23 9.05 7.51 -2.36
CA HIS A 23 10.21 7.19 -3.19
C HIS A 23 10.61 8.37 -4.08
N ALA A 24 9.64 9.10 -4.64
CA ALA A 24 9.90 10.31 -5.42
C ALA A 24 10.51 11.43 -4.55
N GLU A 25 10.12 11.53 -3.28
CA GLU A 25 10.65 12.51 -2.33
C GLU A 25 12.06 12.15 -1.83
N GLN A 26 12.28 10.90 -1.43
CA GLN A 26 13.48 10.49 -0.71
C GLN A 26 14.55 9.88 -1.62
N GLY A 27 14.15 9.19 -2.70
CA GLY A 27 15.06 8.55 -3.66
C GLY A 27 15.99 7.47 -3.10
N THR A 28 15.83 7.07 -1.83
CA THR A 28 16.74 6.12 -1.16
C THR A 28 16.47 4.68 -1.57
N ASP A 29 17.46 3.79 -1.43
CA ASP A 29 17.29 2.35 -1.64
C ASP A 29 16.20 1.74 -0.75
N ALA A 30 16.04 2.24 0.48
CA ALA A 30 14.98 1.80 1.38
C ALA A 30 13.58 2.17 0.84
N SER A 31 13.41 3.40 0.36
CA SER A 31 12.15 3.85 -0.26
C SER A 31 11.84 3.07 -1.54
N ARG A 32 12.87 2.77 -2.34
CA ARG A 32 12.76 1.96 -3.55
C ARG A 32 12.29 0.53 -3.25
N ARG A 33 12.95 -0.15 -2.31
CA ARG A 33 12.57 -1.52 -1.89
C ARG A 33 11.13 -1.56 -1.38
N ARG A 34 10.73 -0.56 -0.59
CA ARG A 34 9.36 -0.46 -0.10
C ARG A 34 8.34 -0.30 -1.23
N LEU A 35 8.66 0.49 -2.25
CA LEU A 35 7.81 0.61 -3.45
C LEU A 35 7.76 -0.71 -4.25
N GLU A 36 8.89 -1.40 -4.40
CA GLU A 36 8.98 -2.69 -5.09
C GLU A 36 8.16 -3.78 -4.38
N ASP A 37 8.20 -3.87 -3.05
CA ASP A 37 7.43 -4.84 -2.26
C ASP A 37 5.92 -4.66 -2.41
N VAL A 38 5.45 -3.40 -2.35
CA VAL A 38 4.03 -3.09 -2.52
C VAL A 38 3.61 -3.34 -3.97
N THR A 39 4.45 -3.00 -4.94
CA THR A 39 4.22 -3.29 -6.36
C THR A 39 4.07 -4.79 -6.60
N TYR A 40 4.98 -5.60 -6.07
CA TYR A 40 4.94 -7.05 -6.18
C TYR A 40 3.63 -7.61 -5.61
N THR A 41 3.25 -7.16 -4.41
CA THR A 41 2.01 -7.57 -3.76
C THR A 41 0.77 -7.19 -4.57
N LEU A 42 0.75 -5.98 -5.15
CA LEU A 42 -0.36 -5.51 -5.98
C LEU A 42 -0.47 -6.32 -7.28
N CYS A 43 0.65 -6.61 -7.95
CA CYS A 43 0.70 -7.46 -9.14
C CYS A 43 0.15 -8.87 -8.85
N VAL A 44 0.62 -9.52 -7.78
CA VAL A 44 0.13 -10.85 -7.38
C VAL A 44 -1.37 -10.81 -7.03
N SER A 45 -1.81 -9.80 -6.27
CA SER A 45 -3.21 -9.68 -5.84
C SER A 45 -4.19 -9.41 -6.99
N THR A 46 -3.70 -8.86 -8.09
CA THR A 46 -4.48 -8.56 -9.30
C THR A 46 -4.27 -9.56 -10.42
N GLY A 47 -3.34 -10.51 -10.26
CA GLY A 47 -2.97 -11.49 -11.29
C GLY A 47 -2.25 -10.86 -12.50
N THR A 48 -1.56 -9.74 -12.31
CA THR A 48 -0.85 -9.00 -13.36
C THR A 48 0.67 -9.05 -13.14
N ARG A 49 1.45 -8.51 -14.10
CA ARG A 49 2.93 -8.47 -14.02
C ARG A 49 3.51 -7.07 -13.99
N ARG A 50 2.72 -6.05 -14.29
CA ARG A 50 3.16 -4.66 -14.40
C ARG A 50 2.37 -3.78 -13.44
N PRO A 51 2.99 -2.77 -12.80
CA PRO A 51 2.31 -1.90 -11.85
C PRO A 51 1.13 -1.14 -12.47
N GLU A 52 1.27 -0.67 -13.71
CA GLU A 52 0.23 0.03 -14.44
C GLU A 52 -1.00 -0.85 -14.70
N ASP A 53 -0.77 -2.10 -15.12
CA ASP A 53 -1.83 -3.10 -15.33
C ASP A 53 -2.51 -3.44 -14.00
N ALA A 54 -1.71 -3.62 -12.95
CA ALA A 54 -2.20 -3.94 -11.61
C ALA A 54 -3.14 -2.83 -11.09
N LEU A 55 -2.78 -1.56 -11.27
CA LEU A 55 -3.62 -0.43 -10.88
C LEU A 55 -4.91 -0.35 -11.71
N ALA A 56 -4.84 -0.59 -13.01
CA ALA A 56 -6.02 -0.57 -13.88
C ALA A 56 -7.02 -1.66 -13.46
N VAL A 57 -6.53 -2.90 -13.28
CA VAL A 57 -7.34 -4.04 -12.81
C VAL A 57 -7.89 -3.76 -11.41
N ALA A 58 -7.08 -3.24 -10.50
CA ALA A 58 -7.52 -2.92 -9.14
C ALA A 58 -8.66 -1.89 -9.13
N ARG A 59 -8.55 -0.82 -9.92
CA ARG A 59 -9.59 0.21 -10.04
C ARG A 59 -10.89 -0.36 -10.63
N GLN A 60 -10.78 -1.22 -11.64
CA GLN A 60 -11.96 -1.88 -12.24
C GLN A 60 -12.66 -2.81 -11.23
N GLN A 61 -11.89 -3.62 -10.48
CA GLN A 61 -12.45 -4.50 -9.45
C GLN A 61 -13.12 -3.70 -8.33
N LEU A 62 -12.50 -2.60 -7.88
CA LEU A 62 -13.06 -1.71 -6.85
C LEU A 62 -14.32 -0.97 -7.33
N ALA A 63 -14.41 -0.64 -8.61
CA ALA A 63 -15.61 -0.03 -9.20
C ALA A 63 -16.79 -1.02 -9.29
N THR A 64 -16.49 -2.31 -9.45
CA THR A 64 -17.50 -3.38 -9.57
C THR A 64 -17.90 -3.96 -8.22
N ALA A 65 -17.07 -3.80 -7.18
CA ALA A 65 -17.35 -4.28 -5.84
C ALA A 65 -18.51 -3.49 -5.20
N PRO A 66 -19.52 -4.15 -4.60
CA PRO A 66 -20.51 -3.47 -3.78
C PRO A 66 -19.78 -2.68 -2.70
N ARG A 67 -20.18 -1.43 -2.48
CA ARG A 67 -19.59 -0.53 -1.47
C ARG A 67 -19.94 -1.06 -0.07
N ALA A 68 -19.27 -2.13 0.37
CA ALA A 68 -19.36 -2.60 1.75
C ALA A 68 -18.85 -1.46 2.63
N ALA A 69 -19.77 -0.94 3.44
CA ALA A 69 -19.61 0.32 4.17
C ALA A 69 -18.33 0.36 5.02
N ASP A 70 -17.83 1.59 5.16
CA ASP A 70 -16.60 2.10 5.78
C ASP A 70 -16.34 1.75 7.28
N THR A 71 -16.66 0.55 7.77
CA THR A 71 -16.58 0.27 9.23
C THR A 71 -15.20 -0.18 9.73
N VAL A 72 -14.22 -0.47 8.87
CA VAL A 72 -12.92 -1.05 9.30
C VAL A 72 -11.76 -0.03 9.40
N ARG A 73 -11.95 1.23 8.97
CA ARG A 73 -10.86 2.22 8.88
C ARG A 73 -10.25 2.67 10.22
N ARG A 74 -10.90 2.46 11.36
CA ARG A 74 -10.44 3.07 12.63
C ARG A 74 -9.45 2.24 13.46
N VAL A 75 -9.32 0.93 13.23
CA VAL A 75 -8.60 0.05 14.20
C VAL A 75 -7.13 -0.23 13.86
N LYS A 76 -6.65 -0.02 12.62
CA LYS A 76 -5.30 -0.47 12.21
C LYS A 76 -4.22 0.61 12.04
N ASN A 77 -4.54 1.89 12.22
CA ASN A 77 -3.53 2.97 12.19
C ASN A 77 -2.75 3.15 13.50
N ALA A 78 -2.89 2.23 14.46
CA ALA A 78 -1.96 2.13 15.59
C ALA A 78 -0.78 1.23 15.20
N ALA A 79 0.21 1.81 14.52
CA ALA A 79 1.59 1.34 14.55
C ALA A 79 2.45 2.44 15.19
N PRO A 80 3.33 2.10 16.14
CA PRO A 80 3.89 3.07 17.10
C PRO A 80 4.97 3.93 16.46
N VAL A 81 4.84 5.25 16.61
CA VAL A 81 5.96 6.17 16.54
C VAL A 81 6.69 6.11 17.88
N ALA A 82 7.66 5.20 18.00
CA ALA A 82 8.64 5.25 19.09
C ALA A 82 9.99 5.63 18.50
N GLY A 83 10.09 6.91 18.13
CA GLY A 83 11.37 7.59 18.20
C GLY A 83 11.59 8.00 19.65
N THR A 84 12.61 7.44 20.29
CA THR A 84 13.20 8.06 21.47
C THR A 84 14.67 8.24 21.18
N GLU A 85 14.97 9.45 20.74
CA GLU A 85 16.22 10.15 20.95
C GLU A 85 16.77 9.88 22.36
N VAL A 86 18.03 9.44 22.45
CA VAL A 86 18.84 9.65 23.65
C VAL A 86 20.12 10.34 23.20
N GLN A 87 20.09 11.66 23.21
CA GLN A 87 21.27 12.44 23.52
C GLN A 87 21.51 12.36 25.03
N LEU A 88 22.72 11.99 25.46
CA LEU A 88 23.24 12.54 26.71
C LEU A 88 24.77 12.63 26.71
N THR A 89 25.19 13.88 26.77
CA THR A 89 26.49 14.44 27.09
C THR A 89 27.03 13.97 28.44
N ALA A 90 28.32 13.62 28.52
CA ALA A 90 29.22 13.88 29.65
C ALA A 90 30.68 13.79 29.18
#